data_AF-A0A9D4MV73-F1
#
_entry.id   AF-A0A9D4MV73-F1
#
_cell.length_a   1.000
_cell.length_b   1.000
_cell.length_c   1.000
_cell.angle_alpha   90.00
_cell.angle_beta   90.00
_cell.angle_gamma   90.00
#
_symmetry.space_group_name_H-M   'P 1'
#
loop_
_entity.id
_entity.type
_entity.pdbx_description
1 polymer ?
#
loop_
_entity_poly.entity_id
_entity_poly.type
_entity_poly.pdbx_seq_one_letter_code
_entity_poly.pdbx_strand_id
1 'polypeptide(L)'
;MVSAPETPRILMEASDKTDNSDDTKHHEEKQTKQKQFQTQVRQLVETIDDMVNPFGGDTPDLYTLDTKVVMSPELIMSVKTEESIRKAQYESMIVERLSNNMKGFYETIRKIHYPFFELGPERKRQRNQK
;
A
#
# COMPACT_ATOMS: atom_id res chain seq x y z
N MET A 1 8.08 21.37 27.29
CA MET A 1 8.56 19.98 27.32
C MET A 1 9.93 19.99 27.97
N VAL A 2 10.05 19.53 29.22
CA VAL A 2 11.33 19.40 29.90
C VAL A 2 11.76 17.95 29.70
N SER A 3 12.87 17.72 29.02
CA SER A 3 13.34 16.36 28.76
C SER A 3 13.68 15.67 30.08
N ALA A 4 13.44 14.37 30.18
CA ALA A 4 13.74 13.60 31.38
C ALA A 4 15.22 13.73 31.78
N PRO A 5 15.60 13.64 33.07
CA PRO A 5 16.98 13.84 33.54
C PRO A 5 18.03 12.96 32.85
N GLU A 6 17.58 11.83 32.29
CA GLU A 6 18.44 10.89 31.57
C GLU A 6 18.95 11.44 30.23
N THR A 7 18.22 12.31 29.54
CA THR A 7 18.67 12.84 28.24
C THR A 7 19.87 13.78 28.34
N PRO A 8 19.93 14.77 29.25
CA PRO A 8 21.16 15.56 29.43
C PRO A 8 22.31 14.72 29.99
N ARG A 9 22.04 13.68 30.80
CA ARG A 9 23.08 12.76 31.28
C ARG A 9 23.72 11.97 30.15
N ILE A 10 22.91 11.39 29.27
CA ILE A 10 23.39 10.67 28.07
C ILE A 10 24.18 11.62 27.16
N LEU A 11 23.71 12.87 27.01
CA LEU A 11 24.41 13.88 26.22
C LEU A 11 25.79 14.22 26.81
N MET A 12 25.86 14.34 28.14
CA MET A 12 27.10 14.64 28.87
C MET A 12 28.07 13.47 28.85
N GLU A 13 27.61 12.24 29.12
CA GLU A 13 28.42 11.02 28.99
C GLU A 13 28.89 10.77 27.54
N ALA A 14 28.16 11.25 26.53
CA ALA A 14 28.58 11.21 25.13
C ALA A 14 29.60 12.30 24.78
N SER A 15 29.62 13.42 25.49
CA SER A 15 30.58 14.52 25.27
C SER A 15 31.87 14.36 26.09
N ASP A 16 31.80 13.69 27.25
CA ASP A 16 32.96 13.37 28.09
C ASP A 16 33.80 12.19 27.56
N LYS A 17 33.29 11.43 26.58
CA LYS A 17 34.10 10.47 25.81
C LYS A 17 34.93 11.19 24.76
N THR A 18 35.92 11.94 25.23
CA THR A 18 37.09 12.25 24.40
C THR A 18 38.01 11.03 24.43
N ASP A 19 38.08 10.37 23.28
CA ASP A 19 38.88 9.18 23.01
C ASP A 19 40.36 9.40 23.42
N ASN A 20 40.76 8.88 24.58
CA ASN A 20 42.17 8.65 24.92
C ASN A 20 42.61 7.26 24.45
N SER A 21 42.39 6.98 23.17
CA SER A 21 43.08 5.90 22.47
C SER A 21 43.35 6.36 21.04
N ASP A 22 44.62 6.58 20.78
CA ASP A 22 45.23 6.97 19.51
C ASP A 22 45.07 5.85 18.46
N ASP A 23 43.83 5.63 17.98
CA ASP A 23 43.55 4.79 16.82
C ASP A 23 42.96 5.65 15.70
N THR A 24 43.86 6.41 15.08
CA THR A 24 43.60 7.28 13.93
C THR A 24 43.31 6.52 12.63
N LYS A 25 43.21 5.18 12.65
CA LYS A 25 43.01 4.35 11.45
C LYS A 25 41.65 4.48 10.77
N HIS A 26 40.64 5.06 11.45
CA HIS A 26 39.26 5.06 10.96
C HIS A 26 38.63 6.47 10.82
N HIS A 27 39.45 7.52 10.69
CA HIS A 27 38.95 8.89 10.60
C HIS A 27 38.03 9.13 9.38
N GLU A 28 38.24 8.36 8.30
CA GLU A 28 37.38 8.36 7.12
C GLU A 28 36.03 7.66 7.34
N GLU A 29 35.96 6.71 8.28
CA GLU A 29 34.76 5.90 8.51
C GLU A 29 33.64 6.74 9.14
N LYS A 30 33.98 7.68 10.04
CA LYS A 30 33.03 8.65 10.62
C LYS A 30 32.47 9.60 9.54
N GLN A 31 33.32 10.15 8.68
CA GLN A 31 32.86 11.04 7.58
C GLN A 31 32.02 10.29 6.55
N THR A 32 32.40 9.06 6.21
CA THR A 32 31.68 8.24 5.22
C THR A 32 30.28 7.88 5.74
N LYS A 33 30.17 7.48 7.02
CA LYS A 33 28.87 7.22 7.66
C LYS A 33 27.99 8.46 7.73
N GLN A 34 28.56 9.64 8.02
CA GLN A 34 27.80 10.90 8.02
C GLN A 34 27.29 11.29 6.63
N LYS A 35 28.13 11.17 5.58
CA LYS A 35 27.70 11.39 4.20
C LYS A 35 26.61 10.41 3.78
N GLN A 36 26.76 9.14 4.13
CA GLN A 36 25.77 8.11 3.83
C GLN A 36 24.44 8.38 4.53
N PHE A 37 24.47 8.77 5.80
CA PHE A 37 23.27 9.19 6.53
C PHE A 37 22.60 10.41 5.87
N GLN A 38 23.38 11.41 5.47
CA GLN A 38 22.86 12.59 4.76
C GLN A 38 22.21 12.21 3.42
N THR A 39 22.82 11.30 2.66
CA THR A 39 22.24 10.76 1.42
C THR A 39 20.95 10.02 1.69
N GLN A 40 20.89 9.17 2.73
CA GLN A 40 19.70 8.42 3.09
C GLN A 40 18.55 9.33 3.54
N VAL A 41 18.84 10.35 4.36
CA VAL A 41 17.83 11.32 4.79
C VAL A 41 17.31 12.11 3.59
N ARG A 42 18.19 12.53 2.68
CA ARG A 42 17.78 13.26 1.48
C ARG A 42 16.93 12.40 0.56
N GLN A 43 17.32 11.15 0.34
CA GLN A 43 16.54 10.18 -0.42
C GLN A 43 15.17 9.95 0.23
N LEU A 44 15.10 9.82 1.56
CA LEU A 44 13.84 9.67 2.27
C LEU A 44 12.93 10.88 2.08
N VAL A 45 13.46 12.09 2.21
CA VAL A 45 12.71 13.34 1.97
C VAL A 45 12.22 13.42 0.53
N GLU A 46 13.09 13.17 -0.45
CA GLU A 46 12.71 13.14 -1.87
C GLU A 46 11.63 12.07 -2.13
N THR A 47 11.72 10.89 -1.49
CA THR A 47 10.71 9.83 -1.64
C THR A 47 9.38 10.23 -0.99
N ILE A 48 9.39 10.94 0.14
CA ILE A 48 8.18 11.42 0.83
C ILE A 48 7.54 12.57 0.04
N ASP A 49 8.33 13.49 -0.51
CA ASP A 49 7.82 14.58 -1.35
C ASP A 49 7.26 14.05 -2.69
N ASP A 50 7.93 13.08 -3.31
CA ASP A 50 7.43 12.38 -4.51
C ASP A 50 6.20 11.53 -4.19
N MET A 51 6.16 10.89 -3.01
CA MET A 51 4.96 10.23 -2.48
C MET A 51 4.05 11.27 -1.81
N VAL A 52 3.54 12.20 -2.62
CA VAL A 52 2.36 13.00 -2.25
C VAL A 52 1.34 12.08 -1.59
N ASN A 53 0.74 12.52 -0.47
CA ASN A 53 -0.22 11.73 0.28
C ASN A 53 -1.25 11.09 -0.68
N PRO A 54 -1.19 9.77 -0.89
CA PRO A 54 -2.03 9.11 -1.89
C PRO A 54 -3.51 9.11 -1.47
N PHE A 55 -3.79 9.45 -0.21
CA PHE A 55 -5.13 9.60 0.36
C PHE A 55 -5.60 11.06 0.43
N GLY A 56 -4.75 12.02 0.03
CA GLY A 56 -5.03 13.45 0.11
C GLY A 56 -5.64 14.05 -1.16
N GLY A 57 -5.63 13.32 -2.28
CA GLY A 57 -6.14 13.79 -3.56
C GLY A 57 -7.36 13.01 -4.05
N ASP A 58 -8.36 13.74 -4.55
CA ASP A 58 -9.46 13.17 -5.35
C ASP A 58 -8.94 12.81 -6.74
N THR A 59 -8.25 11.68 -6.83
CA THR A 59 -7.83 11.12 -8.13
C THR A 59 -8.91 10.17 -8.66
N PRO A 60 -9.30 10.27 -9.95
CA PRO A 60 -10.29 9.36 -10.54
C PRO A 60 -9.74 7.95 -10.75
N ASP A 61 -8.42 7.80 -10.65
CA ASP A 61 -7.67 6.58 -10.93
C ASP A 61 -7.48 5.74 -9.68
N LEU A 62 -7.68 4.42 -9.81
CA LEU A 62 -7.36 3.47 -8.76
C LEU A 62 -6.01 2.84 -9.09
N TYR A 63 -5.04 2.91 -8.18
CA TYR A 63 -3.70 2.36 -8.40
C TYR A 63 -3.19 1.59 -7.19
N THR A 64 -2.35 0.59 -7.44
CA THR A 64 -1.64 -0.15 -6.40
C THR A 64 -0.43 0.66 -5.92
N LEU A 65 -0.33 0.88 -4.60
CA LEU A 65 0.72 1.74 -4.01
C LEU A 65 2.14 1.20 -4.22
N ASP A 66 2.30 -0.12 -4.23
CA ASP A 66 3.58 -0.81 -4.38
C ASP A 66 4.07 -0.84 -5.83
N THR A 67 3.20 -1.15 -6.77
CA THR A 67 3.55 -1.33 -8.20
C THR A 67 3.30 -0.09 -9.04
N LYS A 68 2.59 0.91 -8.51
CA LYS A 68 2.12 2.12 -9.22
C LYS A 68 1.31 1.80 -10.49
N VAL A 69 0.77 0.59 -10.59
CA VAL A 69 -0.05 0.18 -11.73
C VAL A 69 -1.44 0.80 -11.58
N VAL A 70 -1.84 1.56 -12.60
CA VAL A 70 -3.18 2.12 -12.71
C VAL A 70 -4.14 1.03 -13.21
N MET A 71 -5.25 0.87 -12.50
CA MET A 71 -6.33 -0.06 -12.85
C MET A 71 -6.99 0.35 -14.17
N SER A 72 -7.39 -0.63 -14.99
CA SER A 72 -8.09 -0.32 -16.24
C SER A 72 -9.45 0.37 -15.96
N PRO A 73 -9.90 1.28 -16.84
CA PRO A 73 -11.17 1.99 -16.67
C PRO A 73 -12.38 1.06 -16.50
N GLU A 74 -12.37 -0.10 -17.17
CA GLU A 74 -13.43 -1.12 -17.08
C GLU A 74 -13.53 -1.69 -15.65
N LEU A 75 -12.39 -1.96 -15.02
CA LEU A 75 -12.34 -2.46 -13.65
C LEU A 75 -12.74 -1.38 -12.65
N ILE A 76 -12.33 -0.12 -12.86
CA ILE A 76 -12.77 1.02 -12.05
C ILE A 76 -14.30 1.15 -12.09
N MET A 77 -14.91 1.02 -13.27
CA MET A 77 -16.37 1.00 -13.40
C MET A 77 -17.02 -0.17 -12.67
N SER A 78 -16.40 -1.35 -12.72
CA SER A 78 -16.91 -2.54 -12.02
C SER A 78 -16.95 -2.34 -10.50
N VAL A 79 -15.92 -1.70 -9.93
CA VAL A 79 -15.86 -1.35 -8.50
C VAL A 79 -16.89 -0.28 -8.16
N LYS A 80 -17.03 0.76 -8.99
CA LYS A 80 -18.04 1.81 -8.79
C LYS A 80 -19.48 1.29 -8.83
N THR A 81 -19.73 0.25 -9.62
CA THR A 81 -21.06 -0.37 -9.77
C THR A 81 -21.28 -1.57 -8.84
N GLU A 82 -20.25 -1.99 -8.09
CA GLU A 82 -20.33 -3.16 -7.23
C GLU A 82 -21.42 -3.03 -6.16
N GLU A 83 -21.55 -1.86 -5.55
CA GLU A 83 -22.55 -1.63 -4.51
C GLU A 83 -23.98 -1.78 -5.07
N SER A 84 -24.26 -1.23 -6.25
CA SER A 84 -25.59 -1.29 -6.85
C SER A 84 -25.95 -2.72 -7.28
N ILE A 85 -24.98 -3.46 -7.83
CA ILE A 85 -25.18 -4.87 -8.20
C ILE A 85 -25.46 -5.71 -6.94
N ARG A 86 -24.69 -5.52 -5.86
CA ARG A 86 -24.89 -6.24 -4.60
C ARG A 86 -26.25 -5.93 -3.96
N LYS A 87 -26.70 -4.67 -4.00
CA LYS A 87 -28.06 -4.27 -3.56
C LYS A 87 -29.14 -4.97 -4.38
N ALA A 88 -29.04 -4.92 -5.71
CA ALA A 88 -30.00 -5.59 -6.59
C ALA A 88 -30.06 -7.10 -6.34
N GLN A 89 -28.91 -7.74 -6.12
CA GLN A 89 -28.85 -9.17 -5.79
C GLN A 89 -29.54 -9.47 -4.45
N TYR A 90 -29.33 -8.62 -3.44
CA TYR A 90 -29.99 -8.76 -2.15
C TYR A 90 -31.51 -8.59 -2.26
N GLU A 91 -31.98 -7.55 -2.94
CA GLU A 91 -33.40 -7.30 -3.15
C GLU A 91 -34.09 -8.46 -3.89
N SER A 92 -33.46 -8.96 -4.95
CA SER A 92 -33.91 -10.16 -5.66
C SER A 92 -34.01 -11.37 -4.71
N MET A 93 -33.01 -11.60 -3.85
CA MET A 93 -33.04 -12.70 -2.89
C MET A 93 -34.22 -12.59 -1.92
N ILE A 94 -34.50 -11.39 -1.41
CA ILE A 94 -35.61 -11.15 -0.49
C ILE A 94 -36.94 -11.49 -1.17
N VAL A 95 -37.16 -11.02 -2.40
CA VAL A 95 -38.40 -11.30 -3.14
C VAL A 95 -38.53 -12.79 -3.47
N GLU A 96 -37.46 -13.43 -3.96
CA GLU A 96 -37.49 -14.83 -4.35
C GLU A 96 -37.77 -15.77 -3.16
N ARG A 97 -37.24 -15.48 -1.97
CA ARG A 97 -37.31 -16.38 -0.81
C ARG A 97 -38.45 -16.04 0.15
N LEU A 98 -38.64 -14.76 0.47
CA LEU A 98 -39.61 -14.32 1.47
C LEU A 98 -40.98 -14.05 0.86
N SER A 99 -41.03 -13.41 -0.32
CA SER A 99 -42.31 -13.02 -0.93
C SER A 99 -42.91 -14.15 -1.77
N ASN A 100 -42.12 -14.73 -2.67
CA ASN A 100 -42.62 -15.67 -3.67
C ASN A 100 -42.33 -17.14 -3.32
N ASN A 101 -41.51 -17.39 -2.29
CA ASN A 101 -41.11 -18.73 -1.82
C ASN A 101 -40.67 -19.68 -2.97
N MET A 102 -39.99 -19.12 -3.97
CA MET A 102 -39.56 -19.83 -5.18
C MET A 102 -38.29 -20.66 -4.97
N LYS A 103 -37.45 -20.25 -4.00
CA LYS A 103 -36.19 -20.89 -3.66
C LYS A 103 -36.09 -21.11 -2.16
N GLY A 104 -35.46 -22.20 -1.75
CA GLY A 104 -35.25 -22.51 -0.35
C GLY A 104 -34.29 -21.51 0.34
N PHE A 105 -34.52 -21.25 1.63
CA PHE A 105 -33.65 -20.37 2.44
C PHE A 105 -32.19 -20.81 2.47
N TYR A 106 -31.93 -22.11 2.36
CA TYR A 106 -30.59 -22.69 2.43
C TYR A 106 -29.88 -22.80 1.08
N GLU A 107 -30.53 -22.39 -0.01
CA GLU A 107 -29.86 -22.39 -1.31
C GLU A 107 -28.67 -21.42 -1.32
N THR A 108 -27.60 -21.83 -2.01
CA THR A 108 -26.39 -21.03 -2.10
C THR A 108 -26.59 -19.81 -3.00
N ILE A 109 -26.17 -18.65 -2.52
CA ILE A 109 -26.15 -17.42 -3.31
C ILE A 109 -24.86 -17.39 -4.10
N ARG A 110 -24.96 -17.15 -5.42
CA ARG A 110 -23.78 -17.03 -6.27
C ARG A 110 -22.96 -15.80 -5.87
N LYS A 111 -21.70 -16.02 -5.52
CA LYS A 111 -20.75 -14.93 -5.26
C LYS A 111 -20.44 -14.19 -6.55
N ILE A 112 -20.47 -12.86 -6.51
CA ILE A 112 -19.98 -12.03 -7.61
C ILE A 112 -18.44 -12.00 -7.51
N HIS A 113 -17.78 -12.31 -8.62
CA HIS A 113 -16.32 -12.26 -8.72
C HIS A 113 -15.92 -11.04 -9.55
N TYR A 114 -15.13 -10.16 -8.95
CA TYR A 114 -14.51 -9.02 -9.63
C TYR A 114 -13.03 -9.31 -9.78
N PRO A 115 -12.48 -9.31 -11.02
CA PRO A 115 -11.06 -9.43 -11.23
C PRO A 115 -10.39 -8.12 -10.81
N PHE A 116 -9.90 -8.04 -9.57
CA PHE A 116 -9.15 -6.89 -9.09
C PHE A 116 -7.71 -6.96 -9.59
N PHE A 117 -7.27 -5.93 -10.34
CA PHE A 117 -5.89 -5.74 -10.83
C PHE A 117 -5.28 -6.88 -11.69
N GLU A 118 -5.97 -8.01 -11.83
CA GLU A 118 -5.58 -9.13 -12.69
C GLU A 118 -6.17 -8.98 -14.10
N LEU A 119 -5.57 -8.12 -14.90
CA LEU A 119 -5.43 -8.42 -16.33
C LEU A 119 -4.11 -9.17 -16.48
N GLY A 120 -4.10 -10.43 -16.04
CA GLY A 120 -3.00 -11.33 -16.37
C GLY A 120 -2.80 -11.34 -17.90
N PRO A 121 -1.56 -11.47 -18.41
CA PRO A 121 -1.30 -11.38 -19.85
C PRO A 121 -2.27 -12.30 -20.58
N GLU A 122 -2.96 -11.78 -21.61
CA GLU A 122 -3.84 -12.59 -22.44
C GLU A 122 -3.07 -13.84 -22.86
N ARG A 123 -3.42 -14.99 -22.28
CA ARG A 123 -2.90 -16.27 -22.75
C ARG A 123 -3.53 -16.50 -24.11
N LYS A 124 -2.89 -15.98 -25.17
CA LYS A 124 -3.20 -16.30 -26.56
C LYS A 124 -3.10 -17.81 -26.69
N ARG A 125 -4.23 -18.50 -26.58
CA ARG A 125 -4.34 -19.92 -26.86
C ARG A 125 -4.07 -20.07 -28.34
N GLN A 126 -2.82 -20.37 -28.71
CA GLN A 126 -2.50 -20.81 -30.06
C GLN A 126 -3.25 -22.12 -30.28
N ARG A 127 -4.39 -22.03 -30.98
CA ARG A 127 -5.08 -23.19 -31.53
C ARG A 127 -4.16 -23.75 -32.62
N ASN A 128 -3.40 -24.79 -32.29
CA ASN A 128 -2.76 -25.61 -33.30
C ASN A 128 -3.87 -26.29 -34.10
N GLN A 129 -4.10 -25.82 -35.33
CA GLN A 129 -4.90 -26.53 -36.31
C GLN A 129 -4.07 -27.74 -36.77
N LYS A 130 -4.64 -28.93 -36.62
CA LYS A 130 -4.18 -30.17 -37.26
C LYS A 130 -4.91 -30.33 -38.58
#